data_AF-A0A356DZI6-F1
#
_entry.id   AF-A0A356DZI6-F1
#
_cell.length_a   1.000
_cell.length_b   1.000
_cell.length_c   1.000
_cell.angle_alpha   90.00
_cell.angle_beta   90.00
_cell.angle_gamma   90.00
#
_symmetry.space_group_name_H-M   'P 1'
#
loop_
_entity.id
_entity.type
_entity.pdbx_description
1 polymer ?
#
loop_
_entity_poly.entity_id
_entity_poly.type
_entity_poly.pdbx_seq_one_letter_code
_entity_poly.pdbx_strand_id
1 'polypeptide(L)' 'FWQETGATVVAVRREGAITLSPGPYFCLQAEDILMMVGPQDSLPRIEHLLQ' A
#
# COMPACT_ATOMS: atom_id res chain seq x y z
N PHE A 1 1.59 7.01 -3.56
CA PHE A 1 1.71 6.28 -2.28
C PHE A 1 3.03 6.63 -1.58
N TRP A 2 4.18 6.07 -2.00
CA TRP A 2 5.48 6.33 -1.34
C TRP A 2 5.80 7.82 -1.12
N GLN A 3 5.59 8.66 -2.14
CA GLN A 3 5.89 10.10 -2.05
C GLN A 3 5.07 10.81 -0.96
N GLU A 4 3.84 10.34 -0.70
CA GLU A 4 2.92 10.93 0.27
C GLU A 4 3.10 10.34 1.68
N THR A 5 3.43 9.05 1.77
CA THR A 5 3.42 8.32 3.03
C THR A 5 4.80 7.96 3.56
N GLY A 6 5.83 7.94 2.72
CA GLY A 6 7.14 7.38 3.05
C GLY A 6 7.15 5.86 3.22
N ALA A 7 6.06 5.17 2.88
CA ALA A 7 5.97 3.71 2.92
C ALA A 7 5.89 3.11 1.51
N THR A 8 6.57 1.98 1.31
CA THR A 8 6.56 1.24 0.04
C THR A 8 5.59 0.08 0.15
N VAL A 9 4.68 -0.03 -0.81
CA VAL A 9 3.83 -1.22 -0.97
C VAL A 9 4.68 -2.33 -1.60
N VAL A 10 4.92 -3.41 -0.84
CA VAL A 10 5.74 -4.56 -1.29
C VAL A 10 4.89 -5.67 -1.89
N ALA A 11 3.61 -5.75 -1.50
CA ALA A 11 2.66 -6.68 -2.08
C ALA A 11 1.22 -6.21 -1.84
N VAL A 12 0.32 -6.63 -2.74
CA VAL A 12 -1.13 -6.47 -2.57
C VAL A 12 -1.77 -7.84 -2.58
N ARG A 13 -2.64 -8.11 -1.61
CA ARG A 13 -3.50 -9.29 -1.62
C ARG A 13 -4.93 -8.89 -1.92
N ARG A 14 -5.51 -9.51 -2.96
CA ARG A 14 -6.91 -9.36 -3.38
C ARG A 14 -7.49 -10.74 -3.64
N GLU A 15 -8.64 -11.04 -3.05
CA GLU A 15 -9.36 -12.31 -3.28
C GLU A 15 -8.48 -13.58 -3.16
N GLY A 16 -7.52 -13.57 -2.22
CA GLY A 16 -6.59 -14.67 -2.00
C GLY A 16 -5.39 -14.72 -2.94
N ALA A 17 -5.37 -13.93 -4.03
CA ALA A 17 -4.21 -13.78 -4.90
C ALA A 17 -3.25 -12.71 -4.36
N ILE A 18 -1.94 -12.95 -4.49
CA ILE A 18 -0.89 -12.00 -4.08
C ILE A 18 -0.17 -11.48 -5.32
N THR A 19 -0.19 -10.17 -5.50
CA THR A 19 0.67 -9.47 -6.47
C THR A 19 1.88 -8.92 -5.74
N LEU A 20 3.06 -9.45 -6.02
CA LEU A 20 4.33 -8.96 -5.48
C LEU A 20 4.81 -7.76 -6.28
N SER A 21 5.37 -6.76 -5.58
CA SER A 21 5.96 -5.57 -6.19
C SER A 21 5.06 -4.92 -7.24
N PRO A 22 3.86 -4.43 -6.85
CA PRO A 22 2.93 -3.81 -7.78
C PRO A 22 3.61 -2.67 -8.56
N GLY A 23 3.43 -2.70 -9.89
CA GLY A 23 4.00 -1.68 -10.78
C GLY A 23 3.36 -0.30 -10.59
N PRO A 24 3.92 0.75 -11.23
CA PRO A 24 3.43 2.13 -11.08
C PRO A 24 1.99 2.34 -11.58
N TYR A 25 1.46 1.41 -12.39
CA TYR A 25 0.10 1.43 -12.92
C TYR A 25 -0.86 0.50 -12.18
N PHE A 26 -0.44 -0.08 -11.05
CA PHE A 26 -1.32 -0.92 -10.25
C PHE A 26 -2.41 -0.06 -9.61
N CYS A 27 -3.67 -0.37 -9.91
CA CYS A 27 -4.81 0.30 -9.30
C CYS A 27 -5.22 -0.41 -8.01
N LEU A 28 -5.11 0.31 -6.90
CA LEU A 28 -5.68 -0.08 -5.62
C LEU A 28 -7.21 -0.08 -5.71
N GLN A 29 -7.83 -1.05 -5.06
CA GLN A 29 -9.28 -1.19 -4.97
C GLN A 29 -9.69 -1.31 -3.50
N ALA A 30 -10.97 -1.06 -3.23
CA ALA A 30 -11.54 -1.37 -1.92
C ALA A 30 -11.29 -2.84 -1.59
N GLU A 31 -11.10 -3.13 -0.30
CA GLU A 31 -10.82 -4.48 0.24
C GLU A 31 -9.42 -5.03 -0.09
N ASP A 32 -8.59 -4.31 -0.84
CA ASP A 32 -7.18 -4.66 -0.99
C ASP A 32 -6.47 -4.69 0.37
N ILE A 33 -5.71 -5.75 0.61
CA ILE A 33 -4.84 -5.84 1.77
C ILE A 33 -3.42 -5.46 1.33
N LEU A 34 -2.99 -4.28 1.77
CA LEU A 34 -1.67 -3.72 1.46
C LEU A 34 -0.62 -4.23 2.45
N MET A 35 0.40 -4.88 1.93
CA MET A 35 1.62 -5.20 2.69
C MET A 35 2.66 -4.14 2.39
N MET A 36 3.14 -3.46 3.44
CA MET A 36 3.96 -2.26 3.30
C MET A 36 5.17 -2.31 4.24
N VAL A 37 6.24 -1.62 3.84
CA VAL A 37 7.42 -1.36 4.67
C VAL A 37 7.73 0.13 4.68
N GLY A 38 8.11 0.66 5.85
CA GLY A 38 8.42 2.08 6.01
C GLY A 38 8.68 2.44 7.47
N PRO A 39 9.08 3.70 7.73
CA PRO A 39 9.26 4.21 9.08
C PRO A 39 7.95 4.25 9.86
N GLN A 40 8.04 4.18 11.20
CA GLN A 40 6.87 4.10 12.10
C GLN A 40 5.90 5.27 11.93
N ASP A 41 6.41 6.46 11.58
CA ASP A 41 5.63 7.67 11.34
C ASP A 41 4.82 7.63 10.02
N SER A 42 5.00 6.59 9.20
CA SER A 42 4.22 6.41 7.98
C SER A 42 2.78 6.00 8.24
N LEU A 43 2.51 5.28 9.34
CA LEU A 43 1.18 4.79 9.66
C LEU A 43 0.11 5.91 9.69
N PRO A 44 0.29 7.02 10.44
CA PRO A 44 -0.68 8.10 10.42
C PRO A 44 -0.82 8.79 9.05
N ARG A 45 0.24 8.86 8.23
CA ARG A 45 0.16 9.40 6.87
C ARG A 45 -0.62 8.48 5.93
N ILE A 46 -0.48 7.17 6.09
CA ILE A 46 -1.23 6.16 5.34
C ILE A 46 -2.72 6.24 5.71
N GLU A 47 -3.03 6.28 7.00
CA GLU A 47 -4.41 6.42 7.48
C GLU A 47 -5.07 7.68 6.92
N HIS A 48 -4.34 8.81 6.88
CA HIS A 48 -4.85 10.05 6.29
C HIS A 48 -5.06 9.96 4.77
N LEU A 49 -4.16 9.28 4.04
CA LEU A 49 -4.26 9.15 2.57
C LEU A 49 -5.39 8.21 2.13
N LEU A 50 -5.72 7.21 2.95
CA LEU A 50 -6.72 6.18 2.63
C LEU A 50 -8.11 6.43 3.23
N GLN A 51 -8.29 7.54 3.96
CA GLN A 51 -9.60 8.07 4.37
C GLN A 51 -10.41 8.55 3.16
#